data_AF-A0A6B3GPX4-F1
#
_entry.id   AF-A0A6B3GPX4-F1
#
_cell.length_a   1.000
_cell.length_b   1.000
_cell.length_c   1.000
_cell.angle_alpha   90.00
_cell.angle_beta   90.00
_cell.angle_gamma   90.00
#
_symmetry.space_group_name_H-M   'P 1'
#
loop_
_entity.id
_entity.type
_entity.pdbx_description
1 polymer ?
#
loop_
_entity_poly.entity_id
_entity_poly.type
_entity_poly.pdbx_seq_one_letter_code
_entity_poly.pdbx_strand_id
1 'polypeptide(L)'
;DVFYYLTVYNEPKPQPAMPEGVEEGIVKGLYRFKEGTPATADAPRLQLLASGTAIHWALEAQELLAADWGVTADVWSATSWGELRRDALAADEALLRGEVQVPYVTQALSGAPGPVLAVSDWMRQVPDQISQWVEQDWSSLGTDGFGL
;
A
#
# COMPACT_ATOMS: atom_id res chain seq x y z
N ASP A 1 1.32 15.64 23.67
CA ASP A 1 0.00 15.50 23.01
C ASP A 1 0.16 15.27 21.52
N VAL A 2 -0.70 14.43 20.94
CA VAL A 2 -0.80 14.19 19.50
C VAL A 2 -2.23 14.51 19.04
N PHE A 3 -2.37 14.94 17.80
CA PHE A 3 -3.66 15.17 17.15
C PHE A 3 -3.79 14.23 15.95
N TYR A 4 -4.99 13.70 15.72
CA TYR A 4 -5.28 12.81 14.59
C TYR A 4 -5.98 13.58 13.48
N TYR A 5 -5.54 13.35 12.25
CA TYR A 5 -6.20 13.82 11.03
C TYR A 5 -6.68 12.60 10.25
N LEU A 6 -7.99 12.49 10.05
CA LEU A 6 -8.61 11.42 9.29
C LEU A 6 -9.36 12.03 8.11
N THR A 7 -9.07 11.50 6.92
CA THR A 7 -9.84 11.78 5.72
C THR A 7 -11.02 10.81 5.65
N VAL A 8 -12.21 11.36 5.44
CA VAL A 8 -13.45 10.58 5.33
C VAL A 8 -14.14 10.91 4.01
N TYR A 9 -14.82 9.93 3.45
CA TYR A 9 -15.39 10.00 2.11
C TYR A 9 -16.92 10.03 2.16
N ASN A 10 -17.53 10.69 1.18
CA ASN A 10 -18.98 10.85 1.04
C ASN A 10 -19.61 9.82 0.09
N GLU A 11 -18.81 8.96 -0.54
CA GLU A 11 -19.29 7.94 -1.47
C GLU A 11 -19.67 6.66 -0.69
N PRO A 12 -20.93 6.19 -0.79
CA PRO A 12 -21.32 4.93 -0.17
C PRO A 12 -20.70 3.77 -0.92
N LYS A 13 -19.86 2.99 -0.23
CA LYS A 13 -19.25 1.76 -0.74
C LYS A 13 -19.52 0.59 0.20
N PRO A 14 -19.56 -0.65 -0.30
CA PRO A 14 -19.59 -1.83 0.56
C PRO A 14 -18.42 -1.79 1.55
N GLN A 15 -18.74 -1.91 2.85
CA GLN A 15 -17.75 -1.97 3.93
C GLN A 15 -17.58 -3.44 4.33
N PRO A 16 -16.50 -4.11 3.89
CA PRO A 16 -16.25 -5.51 4.24
C PRO A 16 -15.88 -5.66 5.71
N ALA A 17 -15.95 -6.89 6.21
CA ALA A 17 -15.42 -7.21 7.53
C ALA A 17 -13.90 -6.96 7.56
N MET A 18 -13.39 -6.54 8.72
CA MET A 18 -11.96 -6.46 8.96
C MET A 18 -11.34 -7.86 8.86
N PRO A 19 -10.28 -8.07 8.06
CA PRO A 19 -9.54 -9.33 8.08
C PRO A 19 -8.98 -9.62 9.49
N GLU A 20 -8.85 -10.90 9.85
CA GLU A 20 -8.28 -11.27 11.15
C GLU A 20 -6.77 -10.97 11.19
N GLY A 21 -6.28 -10.41 12.30
CA GLY A 21 -4.84 -10.22 12.54
C GLY A 21 -4.19 -9.02 11.84
N VAL A 22 -4.99 -8.09 11.29
CA VAL A 22 -4.47 -6.90 10.58
C VAL A 22 -4.53 -5.61 11.43
N GLU A 23 -4.95 -5.70 12.69
CA GLU A 23 -5.16 -4.56 13.59
C GLU A 23 -3.90 -3.71 13.73
N GLU A 24 -2.74 -4.35 13.93
CA GLU A 24 -1.46 -3.65 14.01
C GLU A 24 -1.10 -2.98 12.68
N GLY A 25 -1.32 -3.66 11.55
CA GLY A 25 -1.04 -3.12 10.22
C GLY A 25 -1.92 -1.92 9.86
N ILE A 26 -3.19 -1.91 10.28
CA ILE A 26 -4.06 -0.75 10.15
C ILE A 26 -3.47 0.46 10.88
N VAL A 27 -2.95 0.28 12.10
CA VAL A 27 -2.35 1.37 12.89
C VAL A 27 -1.00 1.79 12.32
N LYS A 28 -0.17 0.82 11.90
CA LYS A 28 1.17 1.05 11.34
C LYS A 28 1.15 1.67 9.94
N GLY A 29 0.02 1.59 9.24
CA GLY A 29 -0.22 2.32 7.99
C GLY A 29 -0.33 1.44 6.74
N LEU A 30 -0.16 0.12 6.85
CA LEU A 30 -0.22 -0.81 5.72
C LEU A 30 -0.61 -2.22 6.15
N TYR A 31 -1.51 -2.88 5.43
CA TYR A 31 -1.77 -4.31 5.59
C TYR A 31 -2.25 -4.94 4.27
N ARG A 32 -2.06 -6.25 4.12
CA ARG A 32 -2.57 -6.99 2.96
C ARG A 32 -4.08 -7.14 3.09
N PHE A 33 -4.81 -6.48 2.20
CA PHE A 33 -6.26 -6.47 2.21
C PHE A 33 -6.84 -7.72 1.54
N LYS A 34 -6.27 -8.12 0.40
CA LYS A 34 -6.71 -9.30 -0.34
C LYS A 34 -5.55 -9.89 -1.14
N GLU A 35 -5.23 -11.15 -0.86
CA GLU A 35 -4.25 -11.90 -1.62
C GLU A 35 -4.80 -12.31 -2.99
N GLY A 36 -3.97 -12.22 -4.02
CA GLY A 36 -4.28 -12.68 -5.36
C GLY A 36 -4.19 -14.20 -5.45
N THR A 37 -5.12 -14.81 -6.18
CA THR A 37 -5.08 -16.26 -6.43
C THR A 37 -4.40 -16.52 -7.77
N PRO A 38 -3.23 -17.19 -7.79
CA PRO A 38 -2.52 -17.42 -9.04
C PRO A 38 -3.19 -18.47 -9.92
N ALA A 39 -3.33 -18.19 -11.21
CA ALA A 39 -3.86 -19.14 -12.19
C ALA A 39 -2.87 -20.29 -12.47
N THR A 40 -1.57 -20.01 -12.37
CA THR A 40 -0.47 -20.99 -12.49
C THR A 40 0.64 -20.64 -11.52
N ALA A 41 1.53 -21.60 -11.19
CA ALA A 41 2.64 -21.37 -10.27
C ALA A 41 3.58 -20.25 -10.74
N ASP A 42 3.72 -20.06 -12.05
CA ASP A 42 4.62 -19.07 -12.67
C ASP A 42 3.87 -17.79 -13.12
N ALA A 43 2.63 -17.59 -12.64
CA ALA A 43 1.86 -16.40 -13.00
C ALA A 43 2.60 -15.13 -12.57
N PRO A 44 2.75 -14.12 -13.45
CA PRO A 44 3.40 -12.86 -13.10
C PRO A 44 2.68 -12.19 -11.92
N ARG A 45 3.46 -11.57 -11.03
CA ARG A 45 2.95 -11.00 -9.77
C ARG A 45 3.03 -9.48 -9.77
N LEU A 46 2.10 -8.84 -9.08
CA LEU A 46 2.03 -7.39 -8.86
C LEU A 46 1.53 -7.11 -7.44
N GLN A 47 2.01 -6.02 -6.84
CA GLN A 47 1.55 -5.53 -5.55
C GLN A 47 0.80 -4.21 -5.75
N LEU A 48 -0.50 -4.18 -5.49
CA LEU A 48 -1.35 -3.00 -5.61
C LEU A 48 -1.54 -2.35 -4.24
N LEU A 49 -0.89 -1.23 -3.98
CA LEU A 49 -1.05 -0.49 -2.72
C LEU A 49 -2.04 0.66 -2.94
N ALA A 50 -3.13 0.69 -2.19
CA ALA A 50 -4.15 1.72 -2.33
C ALA A 50 -4.60 2.29 -0.99
N SER A 51 -4.94 3.58 -0.98
CA SER A 51 -5.49 4.27 0.19
C SER A 51 -6.83 4.91 -0.11
N GLY A 52 -7.73 4.93 0.87
CA GLY A 52 -9.01 5.60 0.75
C GLY A 52 -9.93 4.93 -0.26
N THR A 53 -10.64 5.74 -1.07
CA THR A 53 -11.57 5.26 -2.12
C THR A 53 -10.89 4.40 -3.18
N ALA A 54 -9.58 4.60 -3.40
CA ALA A 54 -8.81 3.86 -4.40
C ALA A 54 -8.74 2.34 -4.13
N ILE A 55 -9.03 1.88 -2.90
CA ILE A 55 -9.06 0.44 -2.59
C ILE A 55 -10.06 -0.32 -3.47
N HIS A 56 -11.19 0.31 -3.84
CA HIS A 56 -12.19 -0.31 -4.70
C HIS A 56 -11.70 -0.46 -6.14
N TRP A 57 -10.98 0.54 -6.65
CA TRP A 57 -10.35 0.45 -7.98
C TRP A 57 -9.21 -0.56 -8.01
N ALA A 58 -8.45 -0.71 -6.92
CA ALA A 58 -7.42 -1.73 -6.80
C ALA A 58 -8.00 -3.15 -6.82
N LEU A 59 -9.17 -3.37 -6.20
CA LEU A 59 -9.88 -4.65 -6.26
C LEU A 59 -10.39 -4.96 -7.67
N GLU A 60 -10.95 -3.98 -8.37
CA GLU A 60 -11.37 -4.14 -9.77
C GLU A 60 -10.16 -4.40 -10.69
N ALA A 61 -9.07 -3.66 -10.50
CA ALA A 61 -7.82 -3.87 -11.23
C ALA A 61 -7.23 -5.27 -10.99
N GLN A 62 -7.29 -5.79 -9.76
CA GLN A 62 -6.88 -7.17 -9.46
C GLN A 62 -7.65 -8.18 -10.31
N GLU A 63 -8.97 -8.02 -10.45
CA GLU A 63 -9.82 -8.91 -11.24
C GLU A 63 -9.51 -8.81 -12.74
N LEU A 64 -9.38 -7.59 -13.26
CA LEU A 64 -9.03 -7.33 -14.67
C LEU A 64 -7.64 -7.89 -15.02
N LEU A 65 -6.65 -7.66 -14.17
CA LEU A 65 -5.28 -8.16 -14.35
C LEU A 65 -5.24 -9.68 -14.45
N ALA A 66 -5.99 -10.37 -13.60
CA ALA A 66 -6.07 -11.82 -13.61
C ALA A 66 -6.82 -12.34 -14.84
N ALA A 67 -7.95 -11.72 -15.21
CA ALA A 67 -8.82 -12.18 -16.29
C ALA A 67 -8.19 -11.99 -17.68
N ASP A 68 -7.63 -10.81 -17.94
CA ASP A 68 -7.23 -10.42 -19.29
C ASP A 68 -5.74 -10.70 -19.57
N TRP A 69 -4.90 -10.70 -18.53
CA TRP A 69 -3.45 -10.86 -18.67
C TRP A 69 -2.85 -11.99 -17.84
N GLY A 70 -3.63 -12.68 -17.00
CA GLY A 70 -3.13 -13.73 -16.11
C GLY A 70 -2.17 -13.22 -15.04
N VAL A 71 -2.18 -11.91 -14.75
CA VAL A 71 -1.34 -11.29 -13.73
C VAL A 71 -2.03 -11.43 -12.37
N THR A 72 -1.31 -11.97 -11.39
CA THR A 72 -1.80 -12.17 -10.04
C THR A 72 -1.41 -10.99 -9.17
N ALA A 73 -2.39 -10.18 -8.80
CA ALA A 73 -2.17 -8.99 -7.99
C ALA A 73 -2.56 -9.21 -6.52
N ASP A 74 -1.68 -8.88 -5.58
CA ASP A 74 -2.02 -8.75 -4.16
C ASP A 74 -2.44 -7.31 -3.88
N VAL A 75 -3.57 -7.11 -3.21
CA VAL A 75 -4.10 -5.79 -2.86
C VAL A 75 -3.76 -5.48 -1.40
N TRP A 76 -3.16 -4.32 -1.19
CA TRP A 76 -2.74 -3.79 0.11
C TRP A 76 -3.50 -2.50 0.41
N SER A 77 -4.00 -2.38 1.63
CA SER A 77 -4.61 -1.17 2.13
C SER A 77 -3.56 -0.33 2.87
N ALA A 78 -3.16 0.79 2.27
CA ALA A 78 -2.29 1.79 2.87
C ALA A 78 -3.14 2.80 3.67
N THR A 79 -3.32 2.54 4.96
CA THR A 79 -4.14 3.39 5.85
C THR A 79 -3.45 4.71 6.22
N SER A 80 -2.11 4.77 6.16
CA SER A 80 -1.37 6.00 6.41
C SER A 80 0.03 5.98 5.79
N TRP A 81 0.17 6.63 4.62
CA TRP A 81 1.48 6.88 4.00
C TRP A 81 2.42 7.68 4.91
N GLY A 82 1.85 8.62 5.67
CA GLY A 82 2.61 9.49 6.57
C GLY A 82 3.20 8.73 7.77
N GLU A 83 2.46 7.79 8.37
CA GLU A 83 2.99 6.96 9.47
C GLU A 83 4.09 6.03 8.97
N LEU A 84 3.91 5.39 7.82
CA LEU A 84 4.94 4.55 7.20
C LEU A 84 6.24 5.34 6.96
N ARG A 85 6.13 6.58 6.47
CA ARG A 85 7.30 7.46 6.29
C ARG A 85 7.96 7.82 7.62
N ARG A 86 7.19 8.13 8.66
CA ARG A 86 7.74 8.48 9.99
C ARG A 86 8.49 7.30 10.61
N ASP A 87 7.90 6.11 10.54
CA ASP A 87 8.52 4.86 11.00
C ASP A 87 9.84 4.59 10.25
N ALA A 88 9.84 4.75 8.93
CA ALA A 88 11.04 4.53 8.13
C ALA A 88 12.16 5.55 8.40
N LEU A 89 11.82 6.83 8.59
CA LEU A 89 12.80 7.84 9.00
C LEU A 89 13.38 7.58 10.39
N ALA A 90 12.58 7.05 11.33
CA ALA A 90 13.08 6.68 12.65
C ALA A 90 14.09 5.52 12.56
N ALA A 91 13.86 4.57 11.65
CA ALA A 91 14.81 3.49 11.36
C ALA A 91 16.12 4.02 10.74
N ASP A 92 16.05 4.96 9.79
CA ASP A 92 17.25 5.63 9.24
C ASP A 92 18.03 6.38 10.34
N GLU A 93 17.34 7.09 11.23
CA GLU A 93 17.97 7.80 12.35
C GLU A 93 18.63 6.83 13.34
N ALA A 94 18.00 5.68 13.59
CA ALA A 94 18.57 4.61 14.41
C ALA A 94 19.85 4.03 13.78
N LEU A 95 19.86 3.84 12.46
CA LEU A 95 21.03 3.36 11.74
C LEU A 95 22.23 4.31 11.88
N LEU A 96 22.00 5.64 11.88
CA LEU A 96 23.05 6.63 12.14
C LEU A 96 23.66 6.53 13.55
N ARG A 97 22.92 5.95 14.51
CA ARG A 97 23.41 5.63 15.86
C ARG A 97 24.01 4.23 15.97
N GLY A 98 24.05 3.46 14.89
CA GLY A 98 24.54 2.08 14.87
C GLY A 98 23.50 1.03 15.29
N GLU A 99 22.23 1.40 15.39
CA GLU A 99 21.12 0.50 15.72
C GLU A 99 20.42 0.05 14.43
N VAL A 100 20.41 -1.25 14.15
CA VAL A 100 19.72 -1.79 12.97
C VAL A 100 18.23 -1.95 13.28
N GLN A 101 17.40 -1.18 12.59
CA GLN A 101 15.94 -1.28 12.62
C GLN A 101 15.44 -1.37 11.18
N VAL A 102 14.49 -2.28 10.92
CA VAL A 102 13.87 -2.42 9.59
C VAL A 102 12.58 -1.61 9.58
N PRO A 103 12.35 -0.69 8.64
CA PRO A 103 11.06 0.01 8.53
C PRO A 103 9.88 -0.96 8.38
N TYR A 104 8.72 -0.61 8.93
CA TYR A 104 7.52 -1.44 8.85
C TYR A 104 7.09 -1.69 7.41
N VAL A 105 7.18 -0.70 6.51
CA VAL A 105 6.87 -0.89 5.09
C VAL A 105 7.75 -1.99 4.46
N THR A 106 9.05 -1.99 4.78
CA THR A 106 9.99 -2.99 4.29
C THR A 106 9.67 -4.37 4.87
N GLN A 107 9.33 -4.44 6.17
CA GLN A 107 8.90 -5.70 6.80
C GLN A 107 7.61 -6.24 6.16
N ALA A 108 6.60 -5.39 5.97
CA ALA A 108 5.29 -5.76 5.47
C ALA A 108 5.35 -6.28 4.02
N LEU A 109 6.20 -5.68 3.19
CA LEU A 109 6.40 -6.07 1.79
C LEU A 109 7.54 -7.08 1.60
N SER A 110 8.20 -7.52 2.67
CA SER A 110 9.31 -8.46 2.56
C SER A 110 8.86 -9.77 1.91
N GLY A 111 9.56 -10.16 0.84
CA GLY A 111 9.23 -11.36 0.07
C GLY A 111 7.97 -11.26 -0.79
N ALA A 112 7.29 -10.11 -0.82
CA ALA A 112 6.16 -9.88 -1.72
C ALA A 112 6.67 -9.87 -3.18
N PRO A 113 6.16 -10.75 -4.06
CA PRO A 113 6.71 -10.92 -5.40
C PRO A 113 6.19 -9.86 -6.38
N GLY A 114 7.07 -9.43 -7.29
CA GLY A 114 6.74 -8.51 -8.38
C GLY A 114 6.80 -7.03 -7.98
N PRO A 115 6.61 -6.13 -8.96
CA PRO A 115 6.65 -4.69 -8.73
C PRO A 115 5.48 -4.21 -7.86
N VAL A 116 5.62 -2.99 -7.34
CA VAL A 116 4.58 -2.25 -6.64
C VAL A 116 4.00 -1.17 -7.55
N LEU A 117 2.67 -1.12 -7.64
CA LEU A 117 1.91 0.00 -8.15
C LEU A 117 1.11 0.62 -7.00
N ALA A 118 1.48 1.83 -6.59
CA ALA A 118 0.83 2.57 -5.52
C ALA A 118 -0.17 3.60 -6.07
N VAL A 119 -1.38 3.63 -5.53
CA VAL A 119 -2.49 4.46 -6.04
C VAL A 119 -3.11 5.23 -4.89
N SER A 120 -3.32 6.53 -5.11
CA SER A 120 -3.96 7.41 -4.14
C SER A 120 -4.87 8.42 -4.85
N ASP A 121 -5.91 8.86 -4.15
CA ASP A 121 -6.74 10.00 -4.57
C ASP A 121 -6.08 11.36 -4.25
N TRP A 122 -4.81 11.32 -3.82
CA TRP A 122 -3.92 12.46 -3.67
C TRP A 122 -2.88 12.47 -4.79
N MET A 123 -2.10 13.54 -4.89
CA MET A 123 -0.94 13.61 -5.78
C MET A 123 0.03 12.44 -5.56
N ARG A 124 0.75 12.04 -6.63
CA ARG A 124 1.75 10.96 -6.60
C ARG A 124 2.81 11.12 -5.51
N GLN A 125 3.12 12.36 -5.13
CA GLN A 125 4.04 12.64 -4.03
C GLN A 125 3.63 11.93 -2.73
N VAL A 126 2.33 11.72 -2.48
CA VAL A 126 1.85 11.07 -1.25
C VAL A 126 2.31 9.61 -1.17
N PRO A 127 1.98 8.71 -2.12
CA PRO A 127 2.54 7.36 -2.10
C PRO A 127 4.07 7.36 -2.27
N ASP A 128 4.65 8.27 -3.06
CA ASP A 128 6.10 8.31 -3.30
C ASP A 128 6.94 8.59 -2.03
N GLN A 129 6.30 9.10 -0.97
CA GLN A 129 6.92 9.34 0.34
C GLN A 129 7.68 8.14 0.89
N ILE A 130 7.26 6.92 0.57
CA ILE A 130 7.81 5.68 1.15
C ILE A 130 8.64 4.86 0.16
N SER A 131 8.69 5.26 -1.11
CA SER A 131 9.29 4.49 -2.21
C SER A 131 10.73 4.03 -1.94
N GLN A 132 11.54 4.85 -1.26
CA GLN A 132 12.94 4.56 -0.96
C GLN A 132 13.16 3.37 0.01
N TRP A 133 12.13 2.98 0.77
CA TRP A 133 12.21 1.86 1.72
C TRP A 133 11.47 0.61 1.22
N VAL A 134 11.04 0.60 -0.06
CA VAL A 134 10.40 -0.54 -0.71
C VAL A 134 11.43 -1.22 -1.61
N GLU A 135 11.60 -2.53 -1.44
CA GLU A 135 12.63 -3.29 -2.16
C GLU A 135 12.22 -3.62 -3.61
N GLN A 136 10.92 -3.65 -3.88
CA GLN A 136 10.34 -3.90 -5.19
C GLN A 136 10.46 -2.67 -6.10
N ASP A 137 10.47 -2.90 -7.42
CA ASP A 137 10.29 -1.83 -8.41
C ASP A 137 9.01 -1.04 -8.12
N TRP A 138 9.09 0.29 -8.11
CA TRP A 138 8.00 1.16 -7.67
C TRP A 138 7.44 1.99 -8.83
N SER A 139 6.11 2.10 -8.87
CA SER A 139 5.38 3.06 -9.70
C SER A 139 4.20 3.64 -8.93
N SER A 140 3.85 4.90 -9.18
CA SER A 140 2.75 5.56 -8.49
C SER A 140 1.78 6.28 -9.43
N LEU A 141 0.51 6.23 -9.06
CA LEU A 141 -0.59 6.97 -9.66
C LEU A 141 -1.23 7.86 -8.61
N GLY A 142 -1.55 9.09 -9.02
CA GLY A 142 -2.12 10.11 -8.16
C GLY A 142 -2.86 11.16 -8.98
N THR A 143 -3.61 12.00 -8.28
CA THR A 143 -4.50 13.01 -8.85
C THR A 143 -3.79 14.36 -9.04
N ASP A 144 -2.59 14.32 -9.63
CA ASP A 144 -1.79 15.52 -9.91
C ASP A 144 -2.56 16.50 -10.83
N GLY A 145 -2.60 17.78 -10.46
CA GLY A 145 -3.24 18.85 -11.25
C GLY A 145 -4.43 19.49 -10.55
N PHE A 146 -5.17 20.34 -11.27
CA PHE A 146 -6.38 20.97 -10.77
C PHE A 146 -7.61 20.09 -11.05
N GLY A 147 -8.50 19.98 -10.07
CA GLY A 147 -9.82 19.39 -10.27
C GLY A 147 -10.68 20.24 -11.21
N LEU A 148 -11.61 19.58 -11.90
CA LEU A 148 -12.64 20.23 -12.72
C LEU A 148 -13.83 20.68 -11.86
#